data_AF-A0A4X2KPT2-F1
#
_entry.id   AF-A0A4X2KPT2-F1
#
_cell.length_a   1.000
_cell.length_b   1.000
_cell.length_c   1.000
_cell.angle_alpha   90.00
_cell.angle_beta   90.00
_cell.angle_gamma   90.00
#
_symmetry.space_group_name_H-M   'P 1'
#
loop_
_entity.id
_entity.type
_entity.pdbx_description
1 polymer ?
#
loop_
_entity_poly.entity_id
_entity_poly.type
_entity_poly.pdbx_seq_one_letter_code
_entity_poly.pdbx_strand_id
1 'polypeptide(L)'
;MDTRDKFLTRRLELTSLREEEALMYLEKHRVLDLLVNLTSSLIFYQPEKPRDFLLNMLARIKIAKITAVDFPCLMDDSNLVSMFEIMDPTNQGFITPVQYREALKNLGLLDPDEVIDEDKEVITRDDFRDDVNKRTLKMWSAF
;
A
#
# COMPACT_ATOMS: atom_id res chain seq x y z
N MET A 1 20.87 -9.26 -45.75
CA MET A 1 20.06 -8.95 -44.55
C MET A 1 18.93 -8.04 -45.01
N ASP A 2 17.71 -8.57 -45.04
CA ASP A 2 16.56 -8.02 -45.75
C ASP A 2 16.01 -6.74 -45.10
N THR A 3 15.56 -5.79 -45.92
CA THR A 3 15.02 -4.49 -45.49
C THR A 3 13.78 -4.69 -44.62
N ARG A 4 13.02 -5.76 -44.87
CA ARG A 4 11.83 -6.14 -44.08
C ARG A 4 12.17 -6.53 -42.64
N ASP A 5 13.28 -7.23 -42.41
CA ASP A 5 13.74 -7.57 -41.05
C ASP A 5 14.07 -6.30 -40.26
N LYS A 6 14.78 -5.34 -40.87
CA LYS A 6 15.12 -4.07 -40.18
C LYS A 6 13.89 -3.27 -39.76
N PHE A 7 12.81 -3.30 -40.55
CA PHE A 7 11.55 -2.62 -40.20
C PHE A 7 10.79 -3.34 -39.08
N LEU A 8 10.81 -4.67 -39.05
CA LEU A 8 10.17 -5.46 -38.00
C LEU A 8 10.92 -5.33 -36.68
N THR A 9 12.26 -5.40 -36.69
CA THR A 9 13.11 -5.16 -35.52
C THR A 9 12.89 -3.77 -34.95
N ARG A 10 12.89 -2.72 -35.80
CA ARG A 10 12.64 -1.35 -35.33
C ARG A 10 11.22 -1.15 -34.76
N ARG A 11 10.20 -1.82 -35.30
CA ARG A 11 8.84 -1.77 -34.75
C ARG A 11 8.75 -2.47 -33.40
N LEU A 12 9.39 -3.63 -33.26
CA LEU A 12 9.47 -4.40 -32.00
C LEU A 12 10.23 -3.63 -30.92
N GLU A 13 11.34 -2.96 -31.28
CA GLU A 13 12.11 -2.09 -30.38
C GLU A 13 11.34 -0.84 -29.94
N LEU A 14 10.53 -0.24 -30.83
CA LEU A 14 9.69 0.92 -30.49
C LEU A 14 8.49 0.52 -29.62
N THR A 15 7.92 -0.67 -29.82
CA THR A 15 6.90 -1.21 -28.90
C THR A 15 7.51 -1.53 -27.55
N SER A 16 8.71 -2.14 -27.50
CA SER A 16 9.37 -2.43 -26.23
C SER A 16 9.77 -1.16 -25.48
N LEU A 17 10.21 -0.10 -26.17
CA LEU A 17 10.54 1.18 -25.52
C LEU A 17 9.29 1.85 -24.92
N ARG A 18 8.17 1.87 -25.64
CA ARG A 18 6.91 2.42 -25.11
C ARG A 18 6.36 1.58 -23.97
N GLU A 19 6.50 0.26 -24.04
CA GLU A 19 6.11 -0.65 -22.97
C GLU A 19 6.98 -0.43 -21.73
N GLU A 20 8.29 -0.26 -21.90
CA GLU A 20 9.23 0.04 -20.81
C GLU A 20 8.92 1.41 -20.18
N GLU A 21 8.68 2.44 -20.98
CA GLU A 21 8.23 3.76 -20.49
C GLU A 21 6.92 3.68 -19.72
N ALA A 22 5.96 2.88 -20.20
CA ALA A 22 4.69 2.67 -19.51
C ALA A 22 4.88 1.91 -18.19
N LEU A 23 5.71 0.87 -18.15
CA LEU A 23 6.03 0.12 -16.93
C LEU A 23 6.72 1.02 -15.91
N MET A 24 7.71 1.82 -16.34
CA MET A 24 8.37 2.80 -15.48
C MET A 24 7.38 3.83 -14.92
N TYR A 25 6.42 4.29 -15.72
CA TYR A 25 5.38 5.20 -15.23
C TYR A 25 4.48 4.51 -14.19
N LEU A 26 4.02 3.29 -14.46
CA LEU A 26 3.16 2.53 -13.55
C LEU A 26 3.86 2.24 -12.22
N GLU A 27 5.14 1.87 -12.26
CA GLU A 27 5.98 1.62 -11.08
C GLU A 27 6.24 2.92 -10.31
N LYS A 28 6.72 3.96 -11.00
CA LYS A 28 7.02 5.25 -10.39
C LYS A 28 5.82 5.87 -9.68
N HIS A 29 4.63 5.74 -10.25
CA HIS A 29 3.39 6.26 -9.69
C HIS A 29 2.60 5.22 -8.89
N ARG A 30 3.20 4.04 -8.66
CA ARG A 30 2.63 2.91 -7.92
C ARG A 30 1.20 2.57 -8.33
N VAL A 31 0.85 2.72 -9.60
CA VAL A 31 -0.55 2.65 -10.08
C VAL A 31 -1.18 1.28 -9.77
N LEU A 32 -0.40 0.20 -9.81
CA LEU A 32 -0.86 -1.14 -9.44
C LEU A 32 -1.28 -1.22 -7.98
N ASP A 33 -0.51 -0.64 -7.07
CA ASP A 33 -0.84 -0.65 -5.63
C ASP A 33 -2.14 0.11 -5.35
N LEU A 34 -2.35 1.23 -6.05
CA LEU A 34 -3.62 1.98 -5.98
C LEU A 34 -4.77 1.09 -6.44
N LEU A 35 -4.63 0.40 -7.57
CA LEU A 35 -5.66 -0.51 -8.08
C LEU A 35 -5.93 -1.66 -7.12
N VAL A 36 -4.89 -2.27 -6.54
CA VAL A 36 -5.03 -3.33 -5.53
C VAL A 36 -5.81 -2.83 -4.32
N ASN A 37 -5.54 -1.62 -3.84
CA ASN A 37 -6.28 -1.05 -2.71
C ASN A 37 -7.75 -0.78 -3.04
N LEU A 38 -8.03 -0.22 -4.22
CA LEU A 38 -9.40 0.03 -4.69
C LEU A 38 -10.19 -1.27 -4.84
N THR A 39 -9.59 -2.31 -5.41
CA THR A 39 -10.25 -3.61 -5.59
C THR A 39 -10.43 -4.35 -4.27
N SER A 40 -9.43 -4.32 -3.38
CA SER A 40 -9.55 -4.88 -2.02
C SER A 40 -10.68 -4.22 -1.25
N SER A 41 -10.80 -2.88 -1.35
CA SER A 41 -11.88 -2.13 -0.71
C SER A 41 -13.26 -2.52 -1.25
N LEU A 42 -13.40 -2.77 -2.56
CA LEU A 42 -14.66 -3.25 -3.13
C LEU A 42 -15.04 -4.65 -2.64
N ILE A 43 -14.07 -5.56 -2.55
CA ILE A 43 -14.31 -6.93 -2.06
C ILE A 43 -14.73 -6.91 -0.59
N PHE A 44 -14.12 -6.04 0.21
CA PHE A 44 -14.40 -5.91 1.64
C PHE A 44 -15.74 -5.22 1.93
N TYR A 45 -15.94 -3.99 1.42
CA TYR A 45 -17.11 -3.18 1.78
C TYR A 45 -18.37 -3.56 1.01
N GLN A 46 -18.25 -4.22 -0.14
CA GLN A 46 -19.36 -4.66 -1.01
C GLN A 46 -20.48 -3.59 -1.17
N PRO A 47 -20.13 -2.35 -1.54
CA PRO A 47 -21.09 -1.25 -1.58
C PRO A 47 -22.15 -1.47 -2.66
N GLU A 48 -23.40 -1.06 -2.38
CA GLU A 48 -24.50 -1.11 -3.35
C GLU A 48 -24.20 -0.31 -4.64
N LYS A 49 -23.40 0.76 -4.51
CA LYS A 49 -23.00 1.65 -5.61
C LYS A 49 -21.47 1.69 -5.74
N PRO A 50 -20.85 0.68 -6.36
CA PRO A 50 -19.38 0.53 -6.37
C PRO A 50 -18.66 1.68 -7.09
N ARG A 51 -19.25 2.23 -8.16
CA ARG A 51 -18.66 3.37 -8.87
C ARG A 51 -18.61 4.62 -8.00
N ASP A 52 -19.70 4.94 -7.30
CA ASP A 52 -19.78 6.12 -6.43
C ASP A 52 -18.83 5.97 -5.23
N PHE A 53 -18.74 4.76 -4.68
CA PHE A 53 -17.77 4.42 -3.63
C PHE A 53 -16.33 4.68 -4.08
N LEU A 54 -15.93 4.14 -5.24
CA LEU A 54 -14.59 4.34 -5.79
C LEU A 54 -14.29 5.82 -6.09
N LEU A 55 -15.26 6.56 -6.63
CA LEU A 55 -15.12 7.99 -6.90
C LEU A 55 -14.87 8.78 -5.61
N ASN A 56 -15.64 8.50 -4.55
CA ASN A 56 -15.44 9.13 -3.25
C ASN A 56 -14.09 8.78 -2.64
N MET A 57 -13.68 7.52 -2.75
CA MET A 57 -12.37 7.07 -2.27
C MET A 57 -11.23 7.79 -3.01
N LEU A 58 -11.26 7.83 -4.33
CA LEU A 58 -10.28 8.57 -5.16
C LEU A 58 -10.29 10.07 -4.86
N ALA A 59 -11.45 10.68 -4.62
CA ALA A 59 -11.56 12.09 -4.23
C ALA A 59 -10.87 12.34 -2.87
N ARG A 60 -11.07 11.46 -1.89
CA ARG A 60 -10.38 11.53 -0.58
C ARG A 60 -8.87 11.35 -0.72
N ILE A 61 -8.43 10.36 -1.50
CA ILE A 61 -7.00 10.16 -1.84
C ILE A 61 -6.41 11.46 -2.43
N LYS A 62 -7.10 12.06 -3.40
CA LYS A 62 -6.64 13.29 -4.06
C LYS A 62 -6.51 14.47 -3.09
N ILE A 63 -7.49 14.66 -2.20
CA ILE A 63 -7.46 15.70 -1.17
C ILE A 63 -6.32 15.43 -0.20
N ALA A 64 -6.21 14.20 0.29
CA ALA A 64 -5.20 13.79 1.24
C ALA A 64 -3.77 13.94 0.70
N LYS A 65 -3.55 13.75 -0.62
CA LYS A 65 -2.25 14.06 -1.26
C LYS A 65 -1.87 15.54 -1.17
N ILE A 66 -2.85 16.44 -1.16
CA ILE A 66 -2.62 17.89 -1.10
C ILE A 66 -2.45 18.35 0.35
N THR A 67 -3.25 17.78 1.27
CA THR A 67 -3.31 18.23 2.67
C THR A 67 -2.42 17.42 3.61
N ALA A 68 -1.93 16.25 3.19
CA ALA A 68 -1.26 15.25 4.03
C ALA A 68 -2.09 14.76 5.23
N VAL A 69 -3.43 14.86 5.14
CA VAL A 69 -4.38 14.50 6.22
C VAL A 69 -5.55 13.70 5.64
N ASP A 70 -6.16 12.82 6.44
CA ASP A 70 -7.37 12.03 6.12
C ASP A 70 -7.25 11.10 4.91
N PHE A 71 -6.11 10.41 4.80
CA PHE A 71 -5.95 9.39 3.78
C PHE A 71 -6.96 8.24 3.98
N PRO A 72 -7.73 7.83 2.95
CA PRO A 72 -8.60 6.67 3.08
C PRO A 72 -7.74 5.41 3.15
N CYS A 73 -7.51 4.93 4.37
CA CYS A 73 -6.91 3.65 4.67
C CYS A 73 -8.00 2.57 4.78
N LEU A 74 -7.66 1.34 4.39
CA LEU A 74 -8.49 0.17 4.70
C LEU A 74 -8.49 -0.11 6.21
N MET A 75 -7.39 0.23 6.89
CA MET A 75 -7.20 0.07 8.33
C MET A 75 -7.64 1.34 9.06
N ASP A 76 -8.89 1.40 9.50
CA ASP A 76 -9.31 2.44 10.43
C ASP A 76 -8.87 2.13 11.88
N ASP A 77 -9.10 3.06 12.81
CA ASP A 77 -8.73 2.86 14.22
C ASP A 77 -9.32 1.58 14.80
N SER A 78 -10.53 1.18 14.39
CA SER A 78 -11.15 -0.05 14.89
C SER A 78 -10.41 -1.29 14.37
N ASN A 79 -10.00 -1.30 13.09
CA ASN A 79 -9.23 -2.41 12.51
C ASN A 79 -7.85 -2.53 13.15
N LEU A 80 -7.19 -1.41 13.43
CA LEU A 80 -5.88 -1.38 14.10
C LEU A 80 -5.97 -1.89 15.54
N VAL A 81 -7.01 -1.48 16.28
CA VAL A 81 -7.27 -2.00 17.62
C VAL A 81 -7.51 -3.51 17.57
N SER A 82 -8.41 -3.99 16.72
CA SER A 82 -8.71 -5.42 16.62
C SER A 82 -7.49 -6.25 16.22
N MET A 83 -6.67 -5.76 15.28
CA MET A 83 -5.48 -6.49 14.88
C MET A 83 -4.45 -6.54 16.02
N PHE A 84 -4.30 -5.45 16.78
CA PHE A 84 -3.45 -5.44 17.96
C PHE A 84 -3.91 -6.44 19.02
N GLU A 85 -5.21 -6.47 19.31
CA GLU A 85 -5.82 -7.43 20.26
C GLU A 85 -5.61 -8.90 19.83
N ILE A 86 -5.65 -9.20 18.53
CA ILE A 86 -5.33 -10.53 18.01
C ILE A 86 -3.87 -10.91 18.26
N MET A 87 -2.96 -9.94 18.24
CA MET A 87 -1.52 -10.15 18.47
C MET A 87 -1.15 -10.13 19.96
N ASP A 88 -1.97 -9.53 20.82
CA ASP A 88 -1.86 -9.51 22.27
C ASP A 88 -2.98 -10.35 22.94
N PRO A 89 -3.02 -11.68 22.73
CA PRO A 89 -4.11 -12.54 23.23
C PRO A 89 -4.15 -12.61 24.76
N THR A 90 -3.06 -12.23 25.43
CA THR A 90 -2.93 -12.18 26.89
C THR A 90 -3.37 -10.84 27.47
N ASN A 91 -3.72 -9.86 26.62
CA ASN A 91 -4.11 -8.49 26.99
C ASN A 91 -3.09 -7.82 27.93
N GLN A 92 -1.80 -7.99 27.62
CA GLN A 92 -0.68 -7.42 28.37
C GLN A 92 -0.43 -5.95 28.02
N GLY A 93 -1.06 -5.44 26.95
CA GLY A 93 -0.96 -4.06 26.48
C GLY A 93 0.20 -3.82 25.52
N PHE A 94 0.93 -4.86 25.12
CA PHE A 94 2.08 -4.78 24.22
C PHE A 94 2.24 -6.02 23.35
N ILE A 95 2.90 -5.85 22.21
CA ILE A 95 3.35 -6.93 21.32
C ILE A 95 4.87 -6.94 21.22
N THR A 96 5.42 -8.08 20.82
CA THR A 96 6.86 -8.26 20.58
C THR A 96 7.27 -7.69 19.20
N PRO A 97 8.56 -7.35 19.00
CA PRO A 97 9.08 -6.94 17.68
C PRO A 97 8.83 -7.97 16.57
N VAL A 98 8.83 -9.27 16.90
CA VAL A 98 8.55 -10.35 15.95
C VAL A 98 7.09 -10.30 15.47
N GLN A 99 6.14 -10.14 16.38
CA GLN A 99 4.72 -10.01 16.04
C GLN A 99 4.48 -8.72 15.24
N TYR A 100 5.14 -7.64 15.64
CA TYR A 100 5.08 -6.37 14.92
C TYR A 100 5.56 -6.49 13.46
N ARG A 101 6.69 -7.18 13.25
CA ARG A 101 7.24 -7.43 11.91
C ARG A 101 6.25 -8.17 11.03
N GLU A 102 5.65 -9.24 11.53
CA GLU A 102 4.65 -10.00 10.77
C GLU A 102 3.37 -9.19 10.52
N ALA A 103 2.95 -8.34 11.46
CA ALA A 103 1.84 -7.41 11.25
C ALA A 103 2.11 -6.48 10.05
N LEU A 104 3.26 -5.82 10.03
CA LEU A 104 3.63 -4.91 8.94
C LEU A 104 3.72 -5.65 7.60
N LYS A 105 4.24 -6.87 7.60
CA LYS A 105 4.32 -7.71 6.39
C LYS A 105 2.94 -8.07 5.85
N ASN A 106 2.01 -8.49 6.72
CA ASN A 106 0.63 -8.80 6.34
C ASN A 106 -0.12 -7.56 5.84
N LEU A 107 0.22 -6.38 6.36
CA LEU A 107 -0.33 -5.11 5.88
C LEU A 107 0.35 -4.57 4.60
N GLY A 108 1.42 -5.20 4.12
CA GLY A 108 2.21 -4.68 3.00
C GLY A 108 2.92 -3.36 3.31
N LEU A 109 3.16 -3.09 4.59
CA LEU A 109 3.81 -1.87 5.10
C LEU A 109 5.27 -2.09 5.55
N LEU A 110 5.77 -3.31 5.38
CA LEU A 110 7.17 -3.66 5.61
C LEU A 110 7.94 -3.51 4.29
N ASP A 111 8.95 -2.63 4.27
CA ASP A 111 9.85 -2.52 3.13
C ASP A 111 10.70 -3.82 3.04
N PRO A 112 10.98 -4.38 1.84
CA PRO A 112 11.66 -5.69 1.70
C PRO A 112 13.04 -5.76 2.37
N ASP A 113 13.73 -4.63 2.42
CA ASP A 113 15.08 -4.50 2.98
C ASP A 113 15.08 -3.99 4.44
N GLU A 114 13.90 -3.79 5.03
CA GLU A 114 13.78 -3.22 6.37
C GLU A 114 14.07 -4.25 7.47
N VAL A 115 15.11 -3.96 8.25
CA VAL A 115 15.44 -4.71 9.46
C VAL A 115 14.78 -4.01 10.65
N ILE A 116 13.75 -4.63 11.21
CA ILE A 116 13.18 -4.19 12.49
C ILE A 116 14.18 -4.53 13.59
N ASP A 117 14.50 -3.53 14.40
CA ASP A 117 15.31 -3.69 15.60
C ASP A 117 14.56 -4.53 16.63
N GLU A 118 15.09 -5.72 16.92
CA GLU A 118 14.50 -6.68 17.85
C GLU A 118 14.87 -6.39 19.31
N ASP A 119 15.77 -5.42 19.56
CA ASP A 119 16.18 -5.01 20.90
C ASP A 119 15.18 -4.04 21.57
N LYS A 120 14.14 -3.59 20.86
CA LYS A 120 13.00 -2.88 21.47
C LYS A 120 12.23 -3.85 22.37
N GLU A 121 12.21 -3.59 23.68
CA GLU A 121 11.60 -4.51 24.66
C GLU A 121 10.12 -4.82 24.36
N VAL A 122 9.33 -3.82 23.98
CA VAL A 122 7.88 -3.95 23.78
C VAL A 122 7.33 -2.86 22.84
N ILE A 123 6.23 -3.16 22.15
CA ILE A 123 5.52 -2.22 21.26
C ILE A 123 4.09 -2.08 21.78
N THR A 124 3.72 -0.88 22.23
CA THR A 124 2.36 -0.64 22.72
C THR A 124 1.38 -0.46 21.57
N ARG A 125 0.08 -0.49 21.88
CA ARG A 125 -0.97 -0.24 20.90
C ARG A 125 -0.84 1.14 20.24
N ASP A 126 -0.47 2.15 21.02
CA ASP A 126 -0.35 3.52 20.51
C ASP A 126 0.90 3.64 19.61
N ASP A 127 2.03 3.02 19.99
CA ASP A 127 3.21 2.91 19.11
C ASP A 127 2.87 2.22 17.79
N PHE A 128 2.13 1.11 17.86
CA PHE A 128 1.68 0.35 16.71
C PHE A 128 0.81 1.19 15.77
N ARG A 129 -0.23 1.84 16.32
CA ARG A 129 -1.15 2.68 15.55
C ARG A 129 -0.42 3.83 14.88
N ASP A 130 0.41 4.54 15.63
CA ASP A 130 1.08 5.74 15.13
C ASP A 130 2.10 5.40 14.03
N ASP A 131 2.85 4.30 14.17
CA ASP A 131 3.79 3.88 13.12
C ASP A 131 3.08 3.31 11.88
N VAL A 132 1.99 2.53 12.04
CA VAL A 132 1.18 2.06 10.89
C VAL A 132 0.57 3.23 10.13
N ASN A 133 0.03 4.23 10.83
CA ASN A 133 -0.49 5.44 10.19
C ASN A 133 0.60 6.22 9.46
N LYS A 134 1.77 6.38 10.09
CA LYS A 134 2.93 7.05 9.49
C LYS A 134 3.43 6.32 8.22
N ARG A 135 3.55 5.00 8.27
CA ARG A 135 3.95 4.16 7.12
C ARG A 135 2.93 4.23 6.00
N THR A 136 1.65 4.16 6.34
CA THR A 136 0.55 4.31 5.39
C THR A 136 0.64 5.68 4.71
N LEU A 137 0.81 6.77 5.48
CA LEU A 137 1.03 8.12 4.93
C LEU A 137 2.24 8.20 4.00
N LYS A 138 3.39 7.63 4.39
CA LYS A 138 4.60 7.57 3.57
C LYS A 138 4.33 6.81 2.26
N MET A 139 3.73 5.63 2.34
CA MET A 139 3.34 4.80 1.19
C MET A 139 2.50 5.62 0.21
N TRP A 140 1.51 6.34 0.73
CA TRP A 140 0.60 7.15 -0.05
C TRP A 140 1.18 8.44 -0.63
N SER A 141 2.14 9.05 0.06
CA SER A 141 2.89 10.21 -0.43
C SER A 141 3.80 9.89 -1.62
N ALA A 142 4.11 8.60 -1.84
CA ALA A 142 4.93 8.13 -2.95
C ALA A 142 4.16 7.96 -4.28
N PHE A 143 2.83 7.97 -4.24
CA PHE A 143 1.98 7.99 -5.45
C PHE A 143 1.94 9.40 -6.03
#